data_AF-A0A953STE9-F1
#
_entry.id   AF-A0A953STE9-F1
#
_cell.length_a   1.000
_cell.length_b   1.000
_cell.length_c   1.000
_cell.angle_alpha   90.00
_cell.angle_beta   90.00
_cell.angle_gamma   90.00
#
_symmetry.space_group_name_H-M   'P 1'
#
loop_
_entity.id
_entity.type
_entity.pdbx_description
1 polymer ?
#
loop_
_entity_poly.entity_id
_entity_poly.type
_entity_poly.pdbx_seq_one_letter_code
_entity_poly.pdbx_strand_id
1 'polypeptide(L)'
;MEVLIENIVTYLVVLIIGGSILFFYFLKHKKATKVTNRKIEKAKEMGFHEPVSLHPVVNHDICLGSGACINACPERDILGFVNGQAHTVNASRCVGHGACYHACPVGAISLFIGTEKRGVELPHVSQEFETNIKGLSIAGELGGMGLIKNAVEQGKQALQNIVKNLNKDVKAEYDVLIVGAGPAGISATLEAAKQKLKFVTIEQDSLGGTVYSFPRAKIVMTSPMDIPLHGKVKLGESSKSELIELWTGILSKNNISITTQEKVESIEKQNDTFIVETNKTHYTARAVLLAIGRRGTPRKLGVLGEGTEKVYYRLLEPELIHNQNILVVGGGDSAIESALMLAEEKNIVTLSYRGDSFNRLKPKNLEKINRAKKHGEINIIFNSTVVEIKEKEVLLSVKNSEEITIANHLVYVFAGGELPTRFLEKIGITITKKFGEAVLKGR
;
A
#
# COMPACT_ATOMS: atom_id res chain seq x y z
N MET A 1 -3.85 66.03 -29.40
CA MET A 1 -3.02 65.08 -30.19
C MET A 1 -2.08 64.31 -29.28
N GLU A 2 -1.38 64.98 -28.36
CA GLU A 2 -0.50 64.34 -27.35
C GLU A 2 -1.21 63.29 -26.49
N VAL A 3 -2.37 63.59 -25.92
CA VAL A 3 -3.16 62.64 -25.09
C VAL A 3 -3.54 61.36 -25.86
N LEU A 4 -3.79 61.48 -27.17
CA LEU A 4 -4.11 60.32 -28.01
C LEU A 4 -2.88 59.43 -28.22
N ILE A 5 -1.72 60.04 -28.42
CA ILE A 5 -0.44 59.34 -28.61
C ILE A 5 -0.03 58.65 -27.31
N GLU A 6 -0.15 59.31 -26.15
CA GLU A 6 0.13 58.70 -24.84
C GLU A 6 -0.77 57.50 -24.54
N ASN A 7 -2.07 57.59 -24.85
CA ASN A 7 -3.00 56.48 -24.68
C ASN A 7 -2.64 55.30 -25.61
N ILE A 8 -2.32 55.57 -26.87
CA ILE A 8 -1.92 54.52 -27.83
C ILE A 8 -0.64 53.81 -27.35
N VAL A 9 0.37 54.56 -26.91
CA VAL A 9 1.62 53.98 -26.39
C VAL A 9 1.34 53.15 -25.15
N THR A 10 0.51 53.63 -24.23
CA THR A 10 0.14 52.90 -23.00
C THR A 10 -0.58 51.59 -23.33
N TYR A 11 -1.58 51.61 -24.22
CA TYR A 11 -2.28 50.40 -24.65
C TYR A 11 -1.35 49.42 -25.38
N LEU A 12 -0.43 49.92 -26.21
CA LEU A 12 0.56 49.09 -26.92
C LEU A 12 1.49 48.39 -25.92
N VAL A 13 1.99 49.11 -24.92
CA VAL A 13 2.85 48.54 -23.87
C VAL A 13 2.10 47.48 -23.06
N VAL A 14 0.85 47.75 -22.66
CA VAL A 14 0.02 46.76 -21.94
C VAL A 14 -0.26 45.53 -22.81
N LEU A 15 -0.54 45.71 -24.10
CA LEU A 15 -0.76 44.59 -25.04
C LEU A 15 0.52 43.78 -25.27
N ILE A 16 1.69 44.41 -25.36
CA ILE A 16 2.97 43.73 -25.51
C ILE A 16 3.29 42.94 -24.24
N ILE A 17 3.09 43.53 -23.05
CA ILE A 17 3.32 42.84 -21.77
C ILE A 17 2.33 41.68 -21.62
N GLY A 18 1.03 41.91 -21.81
CA GLY A 18 0.01 40.86 -21.74
C GLY A 18 0.22 39.75 -22.78
N GLY A 19 0.55 40.12 -24.01
CA GLY A 19 0.86 39.21 -25.10
C GLY A 19 2.11 38.38 -24.84
N SER A 20 3.17 38.98 -24.31
CA SER A 20 4.40 38.25 -23.95
C SER A 20 4.15 37.26 -22.81
N ILE A 21 3.39 37.64 -21.77
CA ILE A 21 3.00 36.73 -20.68
C ILE A 21 2.20 35.54 -21.23
N LEU A 22 1.19 35.79 -22.07
CA LEU A 22 0.41 34.74 -22.72
C LEU A 22 1.29 33.86 -23.60
N PHE A 23 2.20 34.43 -24.38
CA PHE A 23 3.11 33.69 -25.25
C PHE A 23 4.02 32.74 -24.45
N PHE A 24 4.66 33.22 -23.38
CA PHE A 24 5.48 32.38 -22.50
C PHE A 24 4.65 31.32 -21.79
N TYR A 25 3.43 31.65 -21.39
CA TYR A 25 2.47 30.70 -20.81
C TYR A 25 2.16 29.56 -21.79
N PHE A 26 1.78 29.88 -23.03
CA PHE A 26 1.50 28.88 -24.08
C PHE A 26 2.73 28.02 -24.41
N LEU A 27 3.92 28.62 -24.53
CA LEU A 27 5.16 27.88 -24.77
C LEU A 27 5.46 26.89 -23.64
N LYS A 28 5.32 27.32 -22.38
CA LYS A 28 5.51 26.46 -21.21
C LYS A 28 4.53 25.29 -21.21
N HIS A 29 3.25 25.54 -21.50
CA HIS A 29 2.23 24.50 -21.58
C HIS A 29 2.45 23.52 -22.74
N LYS A 30 2.86 24.01 -23.91
CA LYS A 30 3.20 23.17 -25.07
C LYS A 30 4.39 22.26 -24.76
N LYS A 31 5.43 22.80 -24.10
CA LYS A 31 6.58 22.02 -23.65
C LYS A 31 6.20 20.97 -22.61
N ALA A 32 5.42 21.35 -21.59
CA ALA A 32 4.93 20.43 -20.57
C ALA A 32 4.10 19.29 -21.19
N THR A 33 3.17 19.62 -22.07
CA THR A 33 2.35 18.65 -22.82
C THR A 33 3.21 17.67 -23.60
N LYS A 34 4.22 18.14 -24.35
CA LYS A 34 5.13 17.27 -25.10
C LYS A 34 5.90 16.31 -24.18
N VAL A 35 6.34 16.78 -23.02
CA VAL A 35 7.02 15.94 -22.02
C VAL A 35 6.07 14.90 -21.45
N THR A 36 4.86 15.31 -21.04
CA THR A 36 3.87 14.42 -20.46
C THR A 36 3.39 13.37 -21.45
N ASN A 37 3.14 13.74 -22.71
CA ASN A 37 2.78 12.78 -23.76
C ASN A 37 3.86 11.71 -23.95
N ARG A 38 5.14 12.11 -23.97
CA ARG A 38 6.26 11.13 -24.01
C ARG A 38 6.25 10.19 -22.80
N LYS A 39 5.94 10.70 -21.60
CA LYS A 39 5.82 9.87 -20.40
C LYS A 39 4.63 8.92 -20.49
N ILE A 40 3.48 9.37 -21.00
CA ILE A 40 2.29 8.56 -21.22
C ILE A 40 2.58 7.42 -22.20
N GLU A 41 3.20 7.71 -23.34
CA GLU A 41 3.54 6.67 -24.33
C GLU A 41 4.51 5.64 -23.76
N LYS A 42 5.58 6.09 -23.08
CA LYS A 42 6.48 5.18 -22.37
C LYS A 42 5.76 4.35 -21.29
N ALA A 43 4.81 4.94 -20.57
CA ALA A 43 4.02 4.23 -19.58
C ALA A 43 3.12 3.17 -20.21
N LYS A 44 2.56 3.43 -21.40
CA LYS A 44 1.77 2.44 -22.15
C LYS A 44 2.65 1.29 -22.64
N GLU A 45 3.80 1.58 -23.22
CA GLU A 45 4.78 0.58 -23.68
C GLU A 45 5.22 -0.35 -22.54
N MET A 46 5.46 0.21 -21.35
CA MET A 46 5.85 -0.55 -20.16
C MET A 46 4.68 -1.21 -19.41
N GLY A 47 3.44 -1.04 -19.89
CA GLY A 47 2.23 -1.51 -19.21
C GLY A 47 1.91 -0.80 -17.88
N PHE A 48 2.59 0.31 -17.56
CA PHE A 48 2.40 1.11 -16.36
C PHE A 48 1.19 2.05 -16.42
N HIS A 49 0.63 2.28 -17.59
CA HIS A 49 -0.56 3.10 -17.73
C HIS A 49 -1.80 2.44 -17.12
N GLU A 50 -1.88 1.10 -17.11
CA GLU A 50 -3.02 0.38 -16.56
C GLU A 50 -2.89 0.20 -15.03
N PRO A 51 -3.83 0.72 -14.22
CA PRO A 51 -3.73 0.67 -12.77
C PRO A 51 -3.86 -0.73 -12.20
N VAL A 52 -3.13 -0.97 -11.11
CA VAL A 52 -3.13 -2.23 -10.36
C VAL A 52 -4.09 -2.16 -9.17
N SER A 53 -4.41 -0.95 -8.70
CA SER A 53 -5.15 -0.67 -7.47
C SER A 53 -5.91 0.66 -7.60
N LEU A 54 -6.14 1.34 -6.47
CA LEU A 54 -6.75 2.66 -6.41
C LEU A 54 -5.93 3.69 -7.21
N HIS A 55 -6.57 4.40 -8.13
CA HIS A 55 -5.91 5.37 -9.00
C HIS A 55 -6.82 6.58 -9.29
N PRO A 56 -6.23 7.75 -9.60
CA PRO A 56 -7.02 8.92 -9.97
C PRO A 56 -7.52 8.85 -11.42
N VAL A 57 -8.78 9.21 -11.59
CA VAL A 57 -9.42 9.51 -12.89
C VAL A 57 -9.78 10.99 -12.88
N VAL A 58 -9.37 11.69 -13.94
CA VAL A 58 -9.64 13.13 -14.11
C VAL A 58 -10.88 13.30 -14.97
N ASN A 59 -11.85 14.09 -14.49
CA ASN A 59 -12.94 14.60 -15.30
C ASN A 59 -12.45 15.85 -16.06
N HIS A 60 -12.28 15.71 -17.37
CA HIS A 60 -11.77 16.77 -18.23
C HIS A 60 -12.78 17.90 -18.46
N ASP A 61 -14.09 17.68 -18.29
CA ASP A 61 -15.10 18.71 -18.52
C ASP A 61 -15.05 19.82 -17.45
N ILE A 62 -14.63 19.48 -16.23
CA ILE A 62 -14.53 20.41 -15.10
C ILE A 62 -13.10 20.73 -14.69
N CYS A 63 -12.09 20.12 -15.34
CA CYS A 63 -10.69 20.36 -15.00
C CYS A 63 -10.23 21.76 -15.44
N LEU A 64 -10.02 22.65 -14.47
CA LEU A 64 -9.47 24.01 -14.71
C LEU A 64 -7.94 24.06 -14.89
N GLY A 65 -7.24 22.93 -14.85
CA GLY A 65 -5.79 22.93 -15.10
C GLY A 65 -4.93 23.54 -13.99
N SER A 66 -5.41 23.60 -12.75
CA SER A 66 -4.67 24.25 -11.65
C SER A 66 -3.33 23.59 -11.28
N GLY A 67 -3.14 22.31 -11.61
CA GLY A 67 -1.94 21.54 -11.27
C GLY A 67 -1.80 21.16 -9.80
N ALA A 68 -2.74 21.56 -8.93
CA ALA A 68 -2.71 21.25 -7.51
C ALA A 68 -2.65 19.73 -7.24
N CYS A 69 -3.42 18.95 -8.01
CA CYS A 69 -3.43 17.49 -7.92
C CYS A 69 -2.09 16.84 -8.33
N ILE A 70 -1.37 17.44 -9.28
CA ILE A 70 -0.04 16.97 -9.73
C ILE A 70 1.00 17.27 -8.64
N ASN A 71 1.00 18.49 -8.11
CA ASN A 71 1.95 18.93 -7.09
C ASN A 71 1.74 18.23 -5.75
N ALA A 72 0.50 17.86 -5.42
CA ALA A 72 0.17 17.14 -4.18
C ALA A 72 0.60 15.67 -4.19
N CYS A 73 1.03 15.12 -5.33
CA CYS A 73 1.40 13.70 -5.41
C CYS A 73 2.87 13.46 -4.97
N PRO A 74 3.11 12.75 -3.85
CA PRO A 74 4.46 12.46 -3.37
C PRO A 74 5.22 11.47 -4.27
N GLU A 75 4.50 10.54 -4.93
CA GLU A 75 5.11 9.57 -5.85
C GLU A 75 5.60 10.22 -7.16
N ARG A 76 5.06 11.40 -7.49
CA ARG A 76 5.28 12.16 -8.73
C ARG A 76 4.93 11.34 -9.99
N ASP A 77 4.70 12.03 -11.11
CA ASP A 77 4.44 11.40 -12.42
C ASP A 77 3.23 10.42 -12.46
N ILE A 78 2.32 10.46 -11.48
CA ILE A 78 1.03 9.75 -11.55
C ILE A 78 0.05 10.55 -12.41
N LEU A 79 0.03 11.88 -12.20
CA LEU A 79 -0.70 12.85 -13.00
C LEU A 79 0.31 13.78 -13.69
N GLY A 80 -0.05 14.30 -14.86
CA GLY A 80 0.74 15.26 -15.63
C GLY A 80 -0.14 16.20 -16.44
N PHE A 81 0.46 17.23 -17.04
CA PHE A 81 -0.27 18.20 -17.86
C PHE A 81 -0.32 17.81 -19.32
N VAL A 82 -1.52 17.78 -19.91
CA VAL A 82 -1.74 17.67 -21.35
C VAL A 82 -2.76 18.74 -21.74
N ASN A 83 -2.41 19.59 -22.70
CA ASN A 83 -3.29 20.65 -23.21
C ASN A 83 -3.93 21.54 -22.12
N GLY A 84 -3.18 21.84 -21.06
CA GLY A 84 -3.65 22.67 -19.95
C GLY A 84 -4.44 21.92 -18.89
N GLN A 85 -4.77 20.64 -19.08
CA GLN A 85 -5.53 19.84 -18.12
C GLN A 85 -4.67 18.76 -17.48
N ALA A 86 -5.12 18.25 -16.33
CA ALA A 86 -4.47 17.11 -15.68
C ALA A 86 -4.87 15.81 -16.39
N HIS A 87 -3.90 14.94 -16.64
CA HIS A 87 -4.10 13.62 -17.23
C HIS A 87 -3.35 12.58 -16.41
N THR A 88 -3.90 11.38 -16.38
CA THR A 88 -3.24 10.22 -15.79
C THR A 88 -2.06 9.79 -16.67
N VAL A 89 -0.92 9.53 -16.03
CA VAL A 89 0.33 9.17 -16.70
C VAL A 89 0.75 7.76 -16.30
N ASN A 90 0.95 7.49 -15.00
CA ASN A 90 1.39 6.20 -14.49
C ASN A 90 0.44 5.67 -13.41
N ALA A 91 -0.77 5.27 -13.80
CA ALA A 91 -1.80 4.84 -12.85
C ALA A 91 -1.37 3.62 -12.01
N SER A 92 -0.62 2.68 -12.61
CA SER A 92 -0.10 1.47 -11.93
C SER A 92 0.80 1.76 -10.73
N ARG A 93 1.42 2.94 -10.71
CA ARG A 93 2.35 3.38 -9.68
C ARG A 93 1.68 4.19 -8.58
N CYS A 94 0.38 4.42 -8.70
CA CYS A 94 -0.36 5.11 -7.65
C CYS A 94 -0.39 4.24 -6.40
N VAL A 95 -0.01 4.83 -5.26
CA VAL A 95 -0.10 4.18 -3.94
C VAL A 95 -1.46 4.40 -3.27
N GLY A 96 -2.41 5.04 -3.95
CA GLY A 96 -3.77 5.25 -3.44
C GLY A 96 -3.87 6.20 -2.24
N HIS A 97 -2.94 7.16 -2.12
CA HIS A 97 -2.92 8.10 -0.98
C HIS A 97 -4.02 9.18 -1.01
N GLY A 98 -4.64 9.42 -2.16
CA GLY A 98 -5.79 10.33 -2.33
C GLY A 98 -5.50 11.82 -2.21
N ALA A 99 -4.25 12.27 -2.05
CA ALA A 99 -3.97 13.72 -1.91
C ALA A 99 -4.35 14.51 -3.17
N CYS A 100 -4.29 13.89 -4.36
CA CYS A 100 -4.75 14.52 -5.60
C CYS A 100 -6.26 14.82 -5.59
N TYR A 101 -7.07 13.96 -4.95
CA TYR A 101 -8.50 14.14 -4.78
C TYR A 101 -8.78 15.37 -3.90
N HIS A 102 -8.16 15.43 -2.73
CA HIS A 102 -8.37 16.53 -1.78
C HIS A 102 -7.77 17.87 -2.25
N ALA A 103 -6.68 17.85 -3.03
CA ALA A 103 -6.05 19.06 -3.54
C ALA A 103 -6.79 19.68 -4.72
N CYS A 104 -7.75 18.98 -5.34
CA CYS A 104 -8.45 19.49 -6.52
C CYS A 104 -9.48 20.56 -6.12
N PRO A 105 -9.30 21.84 -6.49
CA PRO A 105 -10.20 22.92 -6.05
C PRO A 105 -11.61 22.82 -6.63
N VAL A 106 -11.74 22.14 -7.77
CA VAL A 106 -13.01 21.98 -8.50
C VAL A 106 -13.59 20.57 -8.40
N GLY A 107 -12.94 19.67 -7.65
CA GLY A 107 -13.41 18.29 -7.51
C GLY A 107 -13.33 17.46 -8.80
N ALA A 108 -12.47 17.83 -9.75
CA ALA A 108 -12.29 17.11 -11.03
C ALA A 108 -11.60 15.75 -10.90
N ILE A 109 -11.12 15.37 -9.71
CA ILE A 109 -10.46 14.08 -9.49
C ILE A 109 -11.44 13.15 -8.80
N SER A 110 -11.57 11.93 -9.32
CA SER A 110 -12.20 10.80 -8.66
C SER A 110 -11.17 9.70 -8.42
N LEU A 111 -11.33 8.90 -7.37
CA LEU A 111 -10.47 7.74 -7.14
C LEU A 111 -11.23 6.47 -7.49
N PHE A 112 -10.70 5.74 -8.46
CA PHE A 112 -11.28 4.52 -9.00
C PHE A 112 -10.50 3.31 -8.55
N ILE A 113 -11.17 2.18 -8.36
CA ILE A 113 -10.55 0.89 -8.08
C ILE A 113 -10.83 -0.11 -9.21
N GLY A 114 -9.76 -0.77 -9.66
CA GLY A 114 -9.80 -1.64 -10.84
C GLY A 114 -9.92 -0.85 -12.15
N THR A 115 -9.96 -1.57 -13.27
CA THR A 115 -10.27 -1.04 -14.61
C THR A 115 -11.43 -1.82 -15.19
N GLU A 116 -11.97 -1.36 -16.32
CA GLU A 116 -12.95 -2.14 -17.11
C GLU A 116 -12.43 -3.55 -17.46
N LYS A 117 -11.12 -3.70 -17.67
CA LYS A 117 -10.48 -4.98 -18.00
C LYS A 117 -10.03 -5.76 -16.77
N ARG A 118 -9.79 -5.08 -15.65
CA ARG A 118 -9.16 -5.63 -14.45
C ARG A 118 -9.99 -5.37 -13.21
N GLY A 119 -10.72 -6.40 -12.79
CA GLY A 119 -11.47 -6.37 -11.54
C GLY A 119 -10.56 -6.47 -10.31
N VAL A 120 -10.94 -5.80 -9.22
CA VAL A 120 -10.31 -5.92 -7.89
C VAL A 120 -11.33 -6.48 -6.91
N GLU A 121 -10.97 -7.57 -6.25
CA GLU A 121 -11.78 -8.16 -5.18
C GLU A 121 -11.63 -7.33 -3.90
N LEU A 122 -12.76 -6.88 -3.37
CA LEU A 122 -12.87 -6.14 -2.12
C LEU A 122 -14.09 -6.61 -1.34
N PRO A 123 -14.01 -6.64 0.00
CA PRO A 123 -15.20 -6.79 0.82
C PRO A 123 -16.15 -5.61 0.64
N HIS A 124 -17.45 -5.89 0.73
CA HIS A 124 -18.45 -4.85 0.86
C HIS A 124 -18.31 -4.19 2.23
N VAL A 125 -18.03 -2.89 2.23
CA VAL A 125 -17.84 -2.09 3.43
C VAL A 125 -18.59 -0.77 3.25
N SER A 126 -19.42 -0.39 4.23
CA SER A 126 -20.15 0.88 4.22
C SER A 126 -19.21 2.08 4.47
N GLN A 127 -19.74 3.31 4.36
CA GLN A 127 -18.96 4.50 4.71
C GLN A 127 -18.60 4.53 6.21
N GLU A 128 -19.36 3.80 7.02
CA GLU A 128 -19.17 3.63 8.45
C GLU A 128 -18.23 2.47 8.80
N PHE A 129 -17.59 1.83 7.81
CA PHE A 129 -16.70 0.67 7.95
C PHE A 129 -17.38 -0.66 8.27
N GLU A 130 -18.71 -0.72 8.27
CA GLU A 130 -19.47 -1.93 8.57
C GLU A 130 -19.59 -2.83 7.34
N THR A 131 -19.50 -4.15 7.54
CA THR A 131 -19.68 -5.14 6.48
C THR A 131 -21.17 -5.43 6.23
N ASN A 132 -21.49 -6.41 5.38
CA ASN A 132 -22.85 -6.95 5.28
C ASN A 132 -23.32 -7.66 6.57
N ILE A 133 -22.44 -7.89 7.54
CA ILE A 133 -22.77 -8.49 8.83
C ILE A 133 -22.80 -7.39 9.90
N LYS A 134 -23.98 -7.12 10.44
CA LYS A 134 -24.17 -6.10 11.49
C LYS A 134 -23.25 -6.35 12.68
N GLY A 135 -22.51 -5.35 13.13
CA GLY A 135 -21.54 -5.41 14.23
C GLY A 135 -20.15 -5.91 13.82
N LEU A 136 -19.94 -6.30 12.57
CA LEU A 136 -18.64 -6.69 12.02
C LEU A 136 -18.14 -5.61 11.05
N SER A 137 -17.00 -5.00 11.37
CA SER A 137 -16.41 -3.89 10.61
C SER A 137 -15.04 -4.23 10.05
N ILE A 138 -14.61 -3.54 9.00
CA ILE A 138 -13.28 -3.69 8.37
C ILE A 138 -12.60 -2.33 8.28
N ALA A 139 -11.33 -2.25 8.71
CA ALA A 139 -10.51 -1.05 8.59
C ALA A 139 -9.10 -1.33 8.04
N GLY A 140 -8.44 -0.28 7.55
CA GLY A 140 -7.08 -0.33 7.04
C GLY A 140 -7.00 -0.71 5.56
N GLU A 141 -5.91 -1.37 5.17
CA GLU A 141 -5.61 -1.64 3.76
C GLU A 141 -6.71 -2.44 3.04
N LEU A 142 -7.49 -3.26 3.77
CA LEU A 142 -8.63 -4.00 3.22
C LEU A 142 -9.69 -3.09 2.61
N GLY A 143 -9.85 -1.86 3.12
CA GLY A 143 -10.72 -0.83 2.56
C GLY A 143 -10.15 -0.11 1.33
N GLY A 144 -8.97 -0.53 0.83
CA GLY A 144 -8.39 -0.04 -0.43
C GLY A 144 -7.39 1.11 -0.30
N MET A 145 -7.00 1.53 0.91
CA MET A 145 -6.04 2.60 1.14
C MET A 145 -4.81 2.12 1.93
N GLY A 146 -3.66 1.96 1.26
CA GLY A 146 -2.47 1.30 1.80
C GLY A 146 -1.46 2.18 2.55
N LEU A 147 -1.85 3.37 3.03
CA LEU A 147 -0.94 4.24 3.81
C LEU A 147 -1.12 4.06 5.32
N ILE A 148 -0.01 4.17 6.07
CA ILE A 148 -0.02 4.11 7.55
C ILE A 148 -0.98 5.17 8.12
N LYS A 149 -0.88 6.42 7.67
CA LYS A 149 -1.80 7.50 8.09
C LYS A 149 -3.27 7.13 7.86
N ASN A 150 -3.59 6.60 6.69
CA ASN A 150 -4.97 6.26 6.35
C ASN A 150 -5.44 5.07 7.18
N ALA A 151 -4.59 4.08 7.41
CA ALA A 151 -4.89 2.95 8.28
C ALA A 151 -5.17 3.42 9.72
N VAL A 152 -4.35 4.30 10.29
CA VAL A 152 -4.58 4.89 11.62
C VAL A 152 -5.93 5.62 11.65
N GLU A 153 -6.18 6.50 10.69
CA GLU A 153 -7.43 7.27 10.64
C GLU A 153 -8.67 6.38 10.51
N GLN A 154 -8.62 5.36 9.64
CA GLN A 154 -9.71 4.41 9.46
C GLN A 154 -9.95 3.54 10.69
N GLY A 155 -8.89 3.08 11.37
CA GLY A 155 -9.02 2.33 12.60
C GLY A 155 -9.75 3.13 13.68
N LYS A 156 -9.40 4.41 13.82
CA LYS A 156 -10.10 5.36 14.71
C LYS A 156 -11.57 5.55 14.32
N GLN A 157 -11.85 5.85 13.05
CA GLN A 157 -13.21 6.12 12.58
C GLN A 157 -14.13 4.89 12.66
N ALA A 158 -13.62 3.71 12.26
CA ALA A 158 -14.37 2.47 12.35
C ALA A 158 -14.79 2.18 13.79
N LEU A 159 -13.87 2.36 14.76
CA LEU A 159 -14.21 2.16 16.15
C LEU A 159 -15.22 3.19 16.68
N GLN A 160 -15.10 4.45 16.28
CA GLN A 160 -16.08 5.48 16.66
C GLN A 160 -17.49 5.14 16.16
N ASN A 161 -17.61 4.51 14.99
CA ASN A 161 -18.89 4.05 14.48
C ASN A 161 -19.40 2.81 15.22
N ILE A 162 -18.52 1.86 15.55
CA ILE A 162 -18.86 0.73 16.42
C ILE A 162 -19.45 1.23 17.74
N VAL A 163 -18.82 2.21 18.40
CA VAL A 163 -19.31 2.78 19.68
C VAL A 163 -20.72 3.35 19.55
N LYS A 164 -21.02 4.05 18.46
CA LYS A 164 -22.35 4.64 18.22
C LYS A 164 -23.44 3.58 18.04
N ASN A 165 -23.09 2.46 17.43
CA ASN A 165 -24.04 1.40 17.05
C ASN A 165 -24.04 0.21 18.03
N LEU A 166 -23.22 0.26 19.08
CA LEU A 166 -23.05 -0.85 20.01
C LEU A 166 -24.33 -1.07 20.83
N ASN A 167 -24.90 -2.28 20.73
CA ASN A 167 -26.00 -2.68 21.60
C ASN A 167 -25.46 -3.08 22.99
N LYS A 168 -25.72 -2.24 23.99
CA LYS A 168 -25.21 -2.42 25.36
C LYS A 168 -25.95 -3.50 26.16
N ASP A 169 -27.11 -3.94 25.70
CA ASP A 169 -27.94 -4.94 26.39
C ASP A 169 -27.45 -6.38 26.15
N VAL A 170 -26.64 -6.57 25.12
CA VAL A 170 -26.06 -7.87 24.75
C VAL A 170 -25.01 -8.29 25.78
N LYS A 171 -25.09 -9.51 26.32
CA LYS A 171 -24.04 -10.04 27.20
C LYS A 171 -22.94 -10.70 26.38
N ALA A 172 -21.72 -10.18 26.50
CA ALA A 172 -20.50 -10.74 25.93
C ALA A 172 -19.31 -10.42 26.84
N GLU A 173 -18.21 -11.15 26.70
CA GLU A 173 -16.99 -10.89 27.45
C GLU A 173 -16.41 -9.52 27.10
N TYR A 174 -16.43 -9.13 25.83
CA TYR A 174 -15.91 -7.84 25.34
C TYR A 174 -16.98 -7.02 24.61
N ASP A 175 -16.88 -5.70 24.72
CA ASP A 175 -17.63 -4.76 23.87
C ASP A 175 -17.15 -4.86 22.42
N VAL A 176 -15.83 -4.90 22.22
CA VAL A 176 -15.22 -5.02 20.89
C VAL A 176 -14.00 -5.92 20.91
N LEU A 177 -13.92 -6.81 19.93
CA LEU A 177 -12.72 -7.59 19.64
C LEU A 177 -12.07 -7.07 18.35
N ILE A 178 -10.79 -6.73 18.42
CA ILE A 178 -10.03 -6.17 17.31
C ILE A 178 -9.05 -7.22 16.80
N VAL A 179 -9.13 -7.54 15.51
CA VAL A 179 -8.27 -8.55 14.87
C VAL A 179 -7.19 -7.86 14.04
N GLY A 180 -5.94 -8.06 14.44
CA GLY A 180 -4.74 -7.48 13.83
C GLY A 180 -4.21 -6.28 14.62
N ALA A 181 -2.90 -6.24 14.83
CA ALA A 181 -2.17 -5.16 15.50
C ALA A 181 -1.24 -4.40 14.54
N GLY A 182 -1.70 -4.20 13.30
CA GLY A 182 -1.11 -3.22 12.38
C GLY A 182 -1.52 -1.78 12.73
N PRO A 183 -1.17 -0.77 11.91
CA PRO A 183 -1.48 0.63 12.19
C PRO A 183 -2.98 0.92 12.44
N ALA A 184 -3.88 0.29 11.67
CA ALA A 184 -5.32 0.41 11.87
C ALA A 184 -5.78 -0.24 13.19
N GLY A 185 -5.28 -1.44 13.47
CA GLY A 185 -5.60 -2.18 14.69
C GLY A 185 -5.15 -1.44 15.93
N ILE A 186 -3.89 -1.01 15.99
CA ILE A 186 -3.34 -0.23 17.10
C ILE A 186 -4.14 1.05 17.32
N SER A 187 -4.49 1.78 16.24
CA SER A 187 -5.30 2.98 16.39
C SER A 187 -6.71 2.69 16.92
N ALA A 188 -7.32 1.58 16.50
CA ALA A 188 -8.60 1.16 17.05
C ALA A 188 -8.49 0.73 18.52
N THR A 189 -7.43 0.02 18.90
CA THR A 189 -7.17 -0.36 20.29
C THR A 189 -7.06 0.88 21.19
N LEU A 190 -6.32 1.90 20.73
CA LEU A 190 -6.16 3.16 21.46
C LEU A 190 -7.48 3.96 21.54
N GLU A 191 -8.27 3.99 20.46
CA GLU A 191 -9.59 4.62 20.51
C GLU A 191 -10.55 3.84 21.44
N ALA A 192 -10.43 2.51 21.53
CA ALA A 192 -11.28 1.69 22.41
C ALA A 192 -11.00 1.99 23.87
N ALA A 193 -9.72 2.11 24.22
CA ALA A 193 -9.29 2.55 25.53
C ALA A 193 -9.76 3.98 25.84
N LYS A 194 -9.64 4.91 24.88
CA LYS A 194 -10.13 6.29 25.03
C LYS A 194 -11.64 6.36 25.30
N GLN A 195 -12.42 5.48 24.66
CA GLN A 195 -13.86 5.36 24.82
C GLN A 195 -14.26 4.50 26.03
N LYS A 196 -13.28 4.00 26.81
CA LYS A 196 -13.47 3.14 28.00
C LYS A 196 -14.28 1.87 27.72
N LEU A 197 -14.13 1.30 26.53
CA LEU A 197 -14.72 0.01 26.19
C LEU A 197 -13.96 -1.13 26.89
N LYS A 198 -14.64 -2.25 27.14
CA LYS A 198 -13.99 -3.52 27.43
C LYS A 198 -13.59 -4.17 26.11
N PHE A 199 -12.29 -4.24 25.80
CA PHE A 199 -11.81 -4.74 24.51
C PHE A 199 -10.69 -5.76 24.65
N VAL A 200 -10.49 -6.54 23.59
CA VAL A 200 -9.29 -7.36 23.39
C VAL A 200 -8.78 -7.14 21.96
N THR A 201 -7.46 -7.04 21.80
CA THR A 201 -6.83 -6.99 20.48
C THR A 201 -5.94 -8.21 20.33
N ILE A 202 -6.14 -8.95 19.23
CA ILE A 202 -5.43 -10.20 18.94
C ILE A 202 -4.64 -10.07 17.64
N GLU A 203 -3.41 -10.56 17.64
CA GLU A 203 -2.48 -10.50 16.51
C GLU A 203 -1.82 -11.86 16.33
N GLN A 204 -1.84 -12.36 15.08
CA GLN A 204 -1.31 -13.68 14.74
C GLN A 204 0.21 -13.76 14.89
N ASP A 205 0.91 -12.63 14.83
CA ASP A 205 2.36 -12.57 14.93
C ASP A 205 2.81 -11.52 15.95
N SER A 206 3.22 -10.34 15.49
CA SER A 206 3.91 -9.32 16.29
C SER A 206 3.31 -7.93 16.05
N LEU A 207 3.47 -7.04 17.04
CA LEU A 207 3.01 -5.66 16.95
C LEU A 207 3.55 -4.94 15.70
N GLY A 208 2.70 -4.17 15.02
CA GLY A 208 3.04 -3.34 13.87
C GLY A 208 2.69 -3.97 12.51
N GLY A 209 2.28 -5.25 12.50
CA GLY A 209 1.80 -5.96 11.32
C GLY A 209 2.78 -5.89 10.15
N THR A 210 2.36 -5.32 9.02
CA THR A 210 3.23 -5.19 7.82
C THR A 210 4.52 -4.40 8.11
N VAL A 211 4.47 -3.38 8.97
CA VAL A 211 5.65 -2.55 9.28
C VAL A 211 6.71 -3.37 10.02
N TYR A 212 6.29 -4.31 10.88
CA TYR A 212 7.21 -5.22 11.55
C TYR A 212 7.97 -6.12 10.56
N SER A 213 7.39 -6.44 9.41
CA SER A 213 8.03 -7.28 8.39
C SER A 213 9.05 -6.55 7.53
N PHE A 214 9.23 -5.23 7.71
CA PHE A 214 10.23 -4.47 6.97
C PHE A 214 11.66 -4.74 7.47
N PRO A 215 12.67 -4.63 6.59
CA PRO A 215 14.06 -4.57 7.01
C PRO A 215 14.29 -3.42 8.00
N ARG A 216 15.20 -3.60 8.96
CA ARG A 216 15.51 -2.59 9.99
C ARG A 216 15.90 -1.25 9.37
N ALA A 217 16.78 -1.26 8.37
CA ALA A 217 17.26 -0.07 7.67
C ALA A 217 16.21 0.58 6.74
N LYS A 218 15.01 -0.01 6.59
CA LYS A 218 14.00 0.53 5.68
C LYS A 218 13.45 1.85 6.20
N ILE A 219 13.61 2.90 5.41
CA ILE A 219 12.96 4.19 5.63
C ILE A 219 11.49 4.05 5.24
N VAL A 220 10.62 4.34 6.20
CA VAL A 220 9.17 4.39 6.07
C VAL A 220 8.74 5.84 5.98
N MET A 221 8.19 6.21 4.84
CA MET A 221 7.61 7.53 4.64
C MET A 221 6.19 7.53 5.18
N THR A 222 5.89 8.48 6.06
CA THR A 222 4.52 8.68 6.52
C THR A 222 4.16 10.16 6.49
N SER A 223 2.88 10.44 6.67
CA SER A 223 2.36 11.80 6.75
C SER A 223 1.95 12.09 8.18
N PRO A 224 1.87 13.37 8.58
CA PRO A 224 1.34 13.73 9.88
C PRO A 224 -0.02 13.06 10.14
N MET A 225 -0.14 12.47 11.31
CA MET A 225 -1.31 11.69 11.72
C MET A 225 -1.69 12.01 13.16
N ASP A 226 -2.95 11.80 13.51
CA ASP A 226 -3.46 11.99 14.86
C ASP A 226 -3.74 10.63 15.49
N ILE A 227 -2.99 10.28 16.54
CA ILE A 227 -3.06 8.97 17.18
C ILE A 227 -3.89 9.10 18.47
N PRO A 228 -4.95 8.28 18.67
CA PRO A 228 -5.72 8.31 19.91
C PRO A 228 -4.82 8.09 21.15
N LEU A 229 -5.13 8.77 22.25
CA LEU A 229 -4.35 8.76 23.52
C LEU A 229 -2.90 9.25 23.41
N HIS A 230 -2.53 9.90 22.30
CA HIS A 230 -1.19 10.48 22.12
C HIS A 230 -1.23 11.87 21.46
N GLY A 231 -2.08 12.07 20.45
CA GLY A 231 -2.24 13.32 19.71
C GLY A 231 -1.50 13.33 18.37
N LYS A 232 -1.23 14.54 17.87
CA LYS A 232 -0.63 14.76 16.54
C LYS A 232 0.84 14.38 16.52
N VAL A 233 1.18 13.48 15.60
CA VAL A 233 2.53 13.02 15.31
C VAL A 233 2.96 13.54 13.95
N LYS A 234 4.14 14.17 13.89
CA LYS A 234 4.78 14.56 12.64
C LYS A 234 5.99 13.65 12.41
N LEU A 235 5.75 12.56 11.69
CA LEU A 235 6.80 11.70 11.16
C LEU A 235 6.86 11.96 9.65
N GLY A 236 8.01 12.43 9.16
CA GLY A 236 8.25 12.61 7.73
C GLY A 236 8.89 11.36 7.16
N GLU A 237 10.19 11.22 7.40
CA GLU A 237 10.95 10.01 7.13
C GLU A 237 11.28 9.37 8.49
N SER A 238 10.87 8.12 8.69
CA SER A 238 11.11 7.39 9.94
C SER A 238 11.58 5.97 9.66
N SER A 239 12.40 5.39 10.53
CA SER A 239 12.76 3.98 10.44
C SER A 239 11.60 3.08 10.90
N LYS A 240 11.68 1.79 10.56
CA LYS A 240 10.81 0.77 11.16
C LYS A 240 10.87 0.83 12.70
N SER A 241 12.07 0.90 13.26
CA SER A 241 12.25 0.85 14.72
C SER A 241 11.56 2.01 15.42
N GLU A 242 11.72 3.23 14.90
CA GLU A 242 11.05 4.43 15.45
C GLU A 242 9.53 4.31 15.47
N LEU A 243 8.93 3.74 14.41
CA LEU A 243 7.49 3.51 14.35
C LEU A 243 7.02 2.46 15.37
N ILE A 244 7.77 1.38 15.52
CA ILE A 244 7.46 0.34 16.50
C ILE A 244 7.61 0.89 17.92
N GLU A 245 8.69 1.62 18.21
CA GLU A 245 8.93 2.27 19.51
C GLU A 245 7.87 3.32 19.84
N LEU A 246 7.40 4.08 18.86
CA LEU A 246 6.29 5.00 19.04
C LEU A 246 5.03 4.24 19.49
N TRP A 247 4.66 3.16 18.79
CA TRP A 247 3.46 2.41 19.13
C TRP A 247 3.58 1.67 20.46
N THR A 248 4.68 0.97 20.71
CA THR A 248 4.93 0.30 21.99
C THR A 248 4.92 1.31 23.12
N GLY A 249 5.60 2.45 22.96
CA GLY A 249 5.64 3.53 23.94
C GLY A 249 4.26 4.10 24.27
N ILE A 250 3.39 4.28 23.27
CA ILE A 250 2.02 4.75 23.49
C ILE A 250 1.19 3.69 24.22
N LEU A 251 1.26 2.42 23.81
CA LEU A 251 0.53 1.33 24.44
C LEU A 251 0.95 1.15 25.91
N SER A 252 2.26 1.13 26.18
CA SER A 252 2.80 1.03 27.53
C SER A 252 2.41 2.21 28.41
N LYS A 253 2.49 3.46 27.92
CA LYS A 253 2.07 4.65 28.67
C LYS A 253 0.60 4.63 29.08
N ASN A 254 -0.23 3.93 28.31
CA ASN A 254 -1.66 3.80 28.56
C ASN A 254 -2.04 2.46 29.22
N ASN A 255 -1.06 1.64 29.63
CA ASN A 255 -1.26 0.30 30.21
C ASN A 255 -2.13 -0.63 29.35
N ILE A 256 -1.96 -0.57 28.03
CA ILE A 256 -2.71 -1.38 27.07
C ILE A 256 -1.83 -2.55 26.63
N SER A 257 -2.34 -3.77 26.79
CA SER A 257 -1.73 -4.99 26.25
C SER A 257 -2.44 -5.45 24.98
N ILE A 258 -1.68 -6.09 24.09
CA ILE A 258 -2.18 -6.73 22.88
C ILE A 258 -1.74 -8.19 22.92
N THR A 259 -2.67 -9.10 22.68
CA THR A 259 -2.39 -10.54 22.64
C THR A 259 -1.75 -10.88 21.30
N THR A 260 -0.50 -11.35 21.33
CA THR A 260 0.28 -11.70 20.14
C THR A 260 0.40 -13.21 19.98
N GLN A 261 0.93 -13.65 18.83
CA GLN A 261 1.05 -15.07 18.47
C GLN A 261 -0.29 -15.82 18.52
N GLU A 262 -1.40 -15.13 18.23
CA GLU A 262 -2.75 -15.68 18.31
C GLU A 262 -3.54 -15.37 17.04
N LYS A 263 -3.78 -16.41 16.25
CA LYS A 263 -4.41 -16.34 14.93
C LYS A 263 -5.89 -16.65 15.05
N VAL A 264 -6.72 -15.77 14.51
CA VAL A 264 -8.16 -16.01 14.32
C VAL A 264 -8.38 -17.02 13.20
N GLU A 265 -9.19 -18.04 13.48
CA GLU A 265 -9.50 -19.13 12.55
C GLU A 265 -10.96 -19.11 12.07
N SER A 266 -11.87 -18.62 12.91
CA SER A 266 -13.29 -18.46 12.60
C SER A 266 -13.89 -17.27 13.36
N ILE A 267 -14.93 -16.68 12.77
CA ILE A 267 -15.78 -15.68 13.43
C ILE A 267 -17.20 -16.07 13.06
N GLU A 268 -18.01 -16.36 14.06
CA GLU A 268 -19.42 -16.71 13.89
C GLU A 268 -20.29 -15.76 14.68
N LYS A 269 -21.38 -15.30 14.06
CA LYS A 269 -22.38 -14.50 14.75
C LYS A 269 -23.50 -15.39 15.27
N GLN A 270 -23.66 -15.45 16.59
CA GLN A 270 -24.74 -16.15 17.26
C GLN A 270 -25.66 -15.14 17.95
N ASN A 271 -26.87 -14.97 17.41
CA ASN A 271 -27.79 -13.89 17.81
C ASN A 271 -27.15 -12.51 17.64
N ASP A 272 -27.02 -11.73 18.72
CA ASP A 272 -26.36 -10.42 18.74
C ASP A 272 -24.91 -10.45 19.27
N THR A 273 -24.34 -11.64 19.48
CA THR A 273 -22.96 -11.82 19.97
C THR A 273 -22.11 -12.52 18.92
N PHE A 274 -20.82 -12.17 18.85
CA PHE A 274 -19.82 -12.86 18.06
C PHE A 274 -19.05 -13.87 18.91
N ILE A 275 -18.85 -15.06 18.37
CA ILE A 275 -17.90 -16.05 18.86
C ILE A 275 -16.71 -16.05 17.91
N VAL A 276 -15.53 -15.78 18.46
CA VAL A 276 -14.27 -15.70 17.71
C VAL A 276 -13.38 -16.83 18.18
N GLU A 277 -13.07 -17.79 17.32
CA GLU A 277 -12.15 -18.88 17.63
C GLU A 277 -10.75 -18.55 17.13
N THR A 278 -9.76 -18.88 17.96
CA THR A 278 -8.35 -18.73 17.67
C THR A 278 -7.63 -20.07 17.84
N ASN A 279 -6.38 -20.12 17.42
CA ASN A 279 -5.51 -21.28 17.66
C ASN A 279 -5.16 -21.51 19.14
N LYS A 280 -5.65 -20.68 20.07
CA LYS A 280 -5.38 -20.78 21.52
C LYS A 280 -6.64 -20.88 22.36
N THR A 281 -7.66 -20.09 22.05
CA THR A 281 -8.89 -19.99 22.85
C THR A 281 -10.07 -19.53 21.99
N HIS A 282 -11.21 -19.30 22.61
CA HIS A 282 -12.34 -18.59 22.03
C HIS A 282 -12.64 -17.33 22.84
N TYR A 283 -13.25 -16.35 22.18
CA TYR A 283 -13.71 -15.10 22.78
C TYR A 283 -15.17 -14.82 22.42
N THR A 284 -15.85 -14.05 23.27
CA THR A 284 -17.17 -13.50 22.95
C THR A 284 -17.13 -11.98 22.92
N ALA A 285 -17.69 -11.37 21.86
CA ALA A 285 -17.72 -9.93 21.71
C ALA A 285 -19.04 -9.41 21.12
N ARG A 286 -19.45 -8.19 21.48
CA ARG A 286 -20.64 -7.54 20.88
C ARG A 286 -20.39 -7.07 19.46
N ALA A 287 -19.15 -6.64 19.19
CA ALA A 287 -18.70 -6.20 17.87
C ALA A 287 -17.30 -6.73 17.57
N VAL A 288 -16.99 -6.86 16.29
CA VAL A 288 -15.67 -7.27 15.82
C VAL A 288 -15.15 -6.28 14.78
N LEU A 289 -13.89 -5.85 14.92
CA LEU A 289 -13.19 -5.03 13.95
C LEU A 289 -12.04 -5.80 13.31
N LEU A 290 -12.11 -6.02 12.01
CA LEU A 290 -11.05 -6.65 11.22
C LEU A 290 -10.08 -5.58 10.71
N ALA A 291 -8.86 -5.59 11.24
CA ALA A 291 -7.76 -4.70 10.88
C ALA A 291 -6.53 -5.49 10.35
N ILE A 292 -6.78 -6.58 9.62
CA ILE A 292 -5.78 -7.59 9.22
C ILE A 292 -4.94 -7.22 7.98
N GLY A 293 -5.24 -6.10 7.31
CA GLY A 293 -4.52 -5.64 6.12
C GLY A 293 -4.70 -6.54 4.87
N ARG A 294 -4.03 -6.21 3.75
CA ARG A 294 -4.11 -7.02 2.50
C ARG A 294 -2.89 -7.89 2.28
N ARG A 295 -1.75 -7.55 2.88
CA ARG A 295 -0.52 -8.35 2.74
C ARG A 295 -0.69 -9.79 3.21
N GLY A 296 -1.64 -10.05 4.11
CA GLY A 296 -2.06 -11.38 4.52
C GLY A 296 -0.89 -12.30 4.86
N THR A 297 -1.07 -13.59 4.60
CA THR A 297 0.01 -14.57 4.68
C THR A 297 0.85 -14.51 3.40
N PRO A 298 2.20 -14.52 3.48
CA PRO A 298 3.05 -14.58 2.31
C PRO A 298 2.66 -15.75 1.40
N ARG A 299 2.61 -15.51 0.09
CA ARG A 299 2.32 -16.57 -0.88
C ARG A 299 3.44 -17.60 -0.85
N LYS A 300 3.05 -18.86 -0.62
CA LYS A 300 3.92 -20.02 -0.71
C LYS A 300 4.16 -20.39 -2.19
N LEU A 301 5.36 -20.87 -2.47
CA LEU A 301 5.80 -21.44 -3.74
C LEU A 301 5.14 -22.80 -3.99
N GLY A 302 4.83 -23.57 -2.94
CA GLY A 302 4.24 -24.90 -3.05
C GLY A 302 5.20 -25.96 -3.62
N VAL A 303 6.50 -25.77 -3.42
CA VAL A 303 7.56 -26.63 -3.96
C VAL A 303 8.17 -27.52 -2.89
N LEU A 304 8.77 -28.63 -3.31
CA LEU A 304 9.52 -29.50 -2.41
C LEU A 304 10.68 -28.72 -1.75
N GLY A 305 10.85 -28.91 -0.44
CA GLY A 305 11.87 -28.24 0.37
C GLY A 305 11.56 -26.79 0.78
N GLU A 306 10.39 -26.25 0.43
CA GLU A 306 9.96 -24.92 0.89
C GLU A 306 9.85 -24.79 2.42
N GLY A 307 9.57 -25.89 3.12
CA GLY A 307 9.44 -25.94 4.57
C GLY A 307 10.77 -25.98 5.34
N THR A 308 11.90 -25.90 4.65
CA THR A 308 13.23 -25.94 5.28
C THR A 308 13.57 -24.63 6.00
N GLU A 309 14.46 -24.70 7.00
CA GLU A 309 14.89 -23.54 7.80
C GLU A 309 15.70 -22.50 7.01
N LYS A 310 16.08 -22.80 5.76
CA LYS A 310 16.76 -21.85 4.86
C LYS A 310 15.80 -20.96 4.05
N VAL A 311 14.49 -21.16 4.16
CA VAL A 311 13.47 -20.43 3.38
C VAL A 311 12.77 -19.38 4.23
N TYR A 312 12.91 -18.12 3.84
CA TYR A 312 12.41 -16.96 4.55
C TYR A 312 11.42 -16.17 3.70
N TYR A 313 10.41 -15.58 4.35
CA TYR A 313 9.40 -14.72 3.68
C TYR A 313 9.52 -13.26 4.07
N ARG A 314 10.54 -12.94 4.87
CA ARG A 314 10.81 -11.64 5.47
C ARG A 314 12.32 -11.47 5.59
N LEU A 315 12.79 -10.27 5.30
CA LEU A 315 14.17 -9.86 5.54
C LEU A 315 14.14 -8.82 6.64
N LEU A 316 14.63 -9.18 7.83
CA LEU A 316 14.59 -8.30 9.00
C LEU A 316 15.91 -7.55 9.19
N GLU A 317 17.03 -8.27 9.17
CA GLU A 317 18.37 -7.76 9.48
C GLU A 317 19.34 -8.18 8.36
N PRO A 318 19.28 -7.55 7.17
CA PRO A 318 20.23 -7.82 6.10
C PRO A 318 21.68 -7.65 6.54
N GLU A 319 21.94 -6.68 7.42
CA GLU A 319 23.27 -6.33 7.94
C GLU A 319 23.94 -7.42 8.79
N LEU A 320 23.26 -8.53 9.08
CA LEU A 320 23.82 -9.69 9.78
C LEU A 320 24.14 -10.85 8.84
N ILE A 321 23.83 -10.71 7.55
CA ILE A 321 23.94 -11.78 6.56
C ILE A 321 25.07 -11.41 5.61
N HIS A 322 26.19 -12.14 5.69
CA HIS A 322 27.37 -11.87 4.86
C HIS A 322 27.95 -13.14 4.25
N ASN A 323 28.60 -12.99 3.10
CA ASN A 323 29.33 -14.05 2.40
C ASN A 323 28.47 -15.30 2.12
N GLN A 324 27.16 -15.12 1.88
CA GLN A 324 26.22 -16.20 1.57
C GLN A 324 25.83 -16.19 0.09
N ASN A 325 25.51 -17.38 -0.45
CA ASN A 325 24.82 -17.53 -1.72
C ASN A 325 23.31 -17.45 -1.46
N ILE A 326 22.63 -16.45 -2.01
CA ILE A 326 21.23 -16.18 -1.68
C ILE A 326 20.38 -16.15 -2.94
N LEU A 327 19.29 -16.92 -2.93
CA LEU A 327 18.24 -16.82 -3.92
C LEU A 327 17.14 -15.88 -3.40
N VAL A 328 16.82 -14.84 -4.16
CA VAL A 328 15.64 -13.99 -3.93
C VAL A 328 14.60 -14.30 -5.00
N VAL A 329 13.36 -14.59 -4.61
CA VAL A 329 12.27 -14.94 -5.54
C VAL A 329 11.24 -13.82 -5.58
N GLY A 330 11.04 -13.21 -6.75
CA GLY A 330 10.05 -12.17 -6.97
C GLY A 330 10.53 -11.02 -7.84
N GLY A 331 9.60 -10.18 -8.30
CA GLY A 331 9.90 -9.03 -9.18
C GLY A 331 9.18 -7.74 -8.80
N GLY A 332 8.62 -7.66 -7.59
CA GLY A 332 8.04 -6.43 -7.04
C GLY A 332 9.06 -5.62 -6.24
N ASP A 333 8.72 -4.40 -5.85
CA ASP A 333 9.64 -3.50 -5.12
C ASP A 333 10.24 -4.15 -3.86
N SER A 334 9.47 -4.95 -3.11
CA SER A 334 10.01 -5.65 -1.94
C SER A 334 11.11 -6.65 -2.28
N ALA A 335 10.97 -7.40 -3.36
CA ALA A 335 12.00 -8.36 -3.79
C ALA A 335 13.29 -7.62 -4.19
N ILE A 336 13.14 -6.50 -4.91
CA ILE A 336 14.28 -5.71 -5.41
C ILE A 336 14.99 -4.98 -4.28
N GLU A 337 14.25 -4.33 -3.39
CA GLU A 337 14.82 -3.67 -2.21
C GLU A 337 15.59 -4.67 -1.35
N SER A 338 15.02 -5.85 -1.09
CA SER A 338 15.70 -6.91 -0.33
C SER A 338 16.93 -7.46 -1.05
N ALA A 339 16.86 -7.70 -2.36
CA ALA A 339 18.01 -8.17 -3.13
C ALA A 339 19.17 -7.15 -3.13
N LEU A 340 18.86 -5.85 -3.24
CA LEU A 340 19.85 -4.78 -3.18
C LEU A 340 20.50 -4.69 -1.78
N MET A 341 19.70 -4.73 -0.71
CA MET A 341 20.22 -4.72 0.67
C MET A 341 21.13 -5.92 0.94
N LEU A 342 20.76 -7.11 0.47
CA LEU A 342 21.60 -8.31 0.62
C LEU A 342 22.89 -8.22 -0.21
N ALA A 343 22.85 -7.62 -1.40
CA ALA A 343 24.02 -7.45 -2.24
C ALA A 343 25.03 -6.46 -1.66
N GLU A 344 24.57 -5.42 -0.93
CA GLU A 344 25.44 -4.47 -0.21
C GLU A 344 26.30 -5.18 0.86
N GLU A 345 25.84 -6.31 1.39
CA GLU A 345 26.47 -7.07 2.47
C GLU A 345 27.44 -8.17 2.01
N LYS A 346 28.02 -8.03 0.81
CA LYS A 346 28.99 -8.96 0.19
C LYS A 346 28.43 -10.38 -0.05
N ASN A 347 27.12 -10.50 -0.22
CA ASN A 347 26.49 -11.77 -0.60
C ASN A 347 26.49 -11.96 -2.12
N ILE A 348 26.46 -13.21 -2.57
CA ILE A 348 26.21 -13.54 -3.97
C ILE A 348 24.70 -13.71 -4.14
N VAL A 349 24.05 -12.69 -4.70
CA VAL A 349 22.59 -12.64 -4.82
C VAL A 349 22.15 -13.01 -6.22
N THR A 350 21.31 -14.05 -6.31
CA THR A 350 20.57 -14.40 -7.54
C THR A 350 19.10 -14.08 -7.35
N LEU A 351 18.54 -13.27 -8.25
CA LEU A 351 17.13 -12.90 -8.29
C LEU A 351 16.41 -13.74 -9.36
N SER A 352 15.47 -14.57 -8.93
CA SER A 352 14.60 -15.37 -9.81
C SER A 352 13.25 -14.67 -9.98
N TYR A 353 12.87 -14.41 -11.23
CA TYR A 353 11.60 -13.79 -11.55
C TYR A 353 10.93 -14.45 -12.75
N ARG A 354 9.67 -14.87 -12.56
CA ARG A 354 8.86 -15.54 -13.58
C ARG A 354 8.51 -14.67 -14.80
N GLY A 355 8.59 -13.35 -14.67
CA GLY A 355 8.33 -12.44 -15.79
C GLY A 355 9.55 -12.33 -16.69
N ASP A 356 9.34 -11.82 -17.90
CA ASP A 356 10.40 -11.48 -18.84
C ASP A 356 11.07 -10.12 -18.55
N SER A 357 10.38 -9.26 -17.80
CA SER A 357 10.75 -7.86 -17.58
C SER A 357 10.05 -7.26 -16.36
N PHE A 358 10.68 -6.26 -15.73
CA PHE A 358 10.15 -5.58 -14.55
C PHE A 358 9.08 -4.54 -14.91
N ASN A 359 7.82 -4.97 -14.96
CA ASN A 359 6.69 -4.12 -15.37
C ASN A 359 5.95 -3.48 -14.19
N ARG A 360 6.49 -3.51 -12.96
CA ARG A 360 5.79 -3.00 -11.76
C ARG A 360 6.66 -2.22 -10.78
N LEU A 361 7.93 -1.99 -11.09
CA LEU A 361 8.87 -1.36 -10.16
C LEU A 361 8.77 0.16 -10.15
N LYS A 362 9.04 0.75 -8.98
CA LYS A 362 9.32 2.19 -8.90
C LYS A 362 10.59 2.51 -9.71
N PRO A 363 10.68 3.66 -10.42
CA PRO A 363 11.82 4.04 -11.26
C PRO A 363 13.14 4.03 -10.52
N LYS A 364 13.15 4.52 -9.27
CA LYS A 364 14.35 4.48 -8.44
C LYS A 364 14.82 3.04 -8.21
N ASN A 365 13.91 2.11 -7.98
CA ASN A 365 14.25 0.70 -7.79
C ASN A 365 14.66 0.05 -9.11
N LEU A 366 14.00 0.39 -10.22
CA LEU A 366 14.37 -0.05 -11.56
C LEU A 366 15.78 0.43 -11.97
N GLU A 367 16.11 1.68 -11.70
CA GLU A 367 17.44 2.25 -11.95
C GLU A 367 18.50 1.54 -11.09
N LYS A 368 18.23 1.37 -9.78
CA LYS A 368 19.14 0.68 -8.86
C LYS A 368 19.41 -0.77 -9.27
N ILE A 369 18.38 -1.54 -9.58
CA ILE A 369 18.56 -2.96 -9.97
C ILE A 369 19.27 -3.10 -11.31
N ASN A 370 19.00 -2.23 -12.28
CA ASN A 370 19.71 -2.24 -13.56
C ASN A 370 21.19 -1.89 -13.40
N ARG A 371 21.51 -0.95 -12.51
CA ARG A 371 22.90 -0.63 -12.16
C ARG A 371 23.60 -1.83 -11.49
N ALA A 372 22.96 -2.42 -10.48
CA ALA A 372 23.49 -3.59 -9.77
C ALA A 372 23.74 -4.77 -10.73
N LYS A 373 22.79 -5.04 -11.63
CA LYS A 373 22.95 -6.04 -12.70
C LYS A 373 24.16 -5.72 -13.60
N LYS A 374 24.31 -4.46 -14.03
CA LYS A 374 25.41 -4.04 -14.92
C LYS A 374 26.78 -4.18 -14.26
N HIS A 375 26.86 -3.97 -12.95
CA HIS A 375 28.11 -4.12 -12.19
C HIS A 375 28.37 -5.56 -11.72
N GLY A 376 27.48 -6.51 -12.02
CA GLY A 376 27.61 -7.89 -11.57
C GLY A 376 27.35 -8.09 -10.06
N GLU A 377 26.76 -7.11 -9.38
CA GLU A 377 26.41 -7.18 -7.96
C GLU A 377 25.23 -8.14 -7.72
N ILE A 378 24.31 -8.24 -8.68
CA ILE A 378 23.14 -9.13 -8.62
C ILE A 378 23.00 -9.86 -9.95
N ASN A 379 22.90 -11.19 -9.88
CA ASN A 379 22.53 -12.02 -11.01
C ASN A 379 21.00 -12.07 -11.14
N ILE A 380 20.43 -11.83 -12.33
CA ILE A 380 18.98 -11.82 -12.54
C ILE A 380 18.61 -12.86 -13.58
N ILE A 381 17.73 -13.78 -13.20
CA ILE A 381 17.19 -14.83 -14.06
C ILE A 381 15.72 -14.50 -14.30
N PHE A 382 15.40 -14.17 -15.55
CA PHE A 382 14.03 -13.92 -16.00
C PHE A 382 13.40 -15.21 -16.52
N ASN A 383 12.07 -15.21 -16.62
CA ASN A 383 11.29 -16.37 -17.01
C ASN A 383 11.62 -17.61 -16.16
N SER A 384 11.93 -17.41 -14.87
CA SER A 384 12.34 -18.48 -13.99
C SER A 384 11.34 -18.74 -12.86
N THR A 385 11.13 -20.01 -12.56
CA THR A 385 10.31 -20.49 -11.44
C THR A 385 11.09 -21.51 -10.62
N VAL A 386 10.99 -21.44 -9.30
CA VAL A 386 11.56 -22.46 -8.41
C VAL A 386 10.78 -23.75 -8.58
N VAL A 387 11.48 -24.87 -8.74
CA VAL A 387 10.90 -26.23 -8.87
C VAL A 387 11.10 -27.02 -7.58
N GLU A 388 12.30 -26.96 -7.01
CA GLU A 388 12.68 -27.69 -5.80
C GLU A 388 13.77 -26.93 -5.04
N ILE A 389 13.69 -26.94 -3.71
CA ILE A 389 14.70 -26.37 -2.81
C ILE A 389 15.39 -27.53 -2.09
N LYS A 390 16.67 -27.75 -2.35
CA LYS A 390 17.49 -28.73 -1.63
C LYS A 390 18.35 -28.04 -0.58
N GLU A 391 19.05 -28.84 0.22
CA GLU A 391 19.84 -28.36 1.35
C GLU A 391 20.87 -27.29 0.96
N LYS A 392 21.61 -27.50 -0.15
CA LYS A 392 22.69 -26.60 -0.61
C LYS A 392 22.49 -26.00 -2.00
N GLU A 393 21.38 -26.34 -2.65
CA GLU A 393 21.08 -25.89 -4.01
C GLU A 393 19.57 -25.71 -4.23
N VAL A 394 19.21 -24.95 -5.26
CA VAL A 394 17.84 -24.77 -5.73
C VAL A 394 17.77 -25.10 -7.22
N LEU A 395 16.76 -25.87 -7.59
CA LEU A 395 16.39 -26.15 -8.97
C LEU A 395 15.43 -25.08 -9.47
N LEU A 396 15.79 -24.42 -10.57
CA LEU A 396 14.97 -23.45 -11.27
C LEU A 396 14.60 -23.99 -12.65
N SER A 397 13.34 -23.84 -13.05
CA SER A 397 12.93 -23.97 -14.45
C SER A 397 12.97 -22.59 -15.10
N VAL A 398 13.70 -22.47 -16.20
CA VAL A 398 13.87 -21.26 -17.01
C VAL A 398 13.17 -21.46 -18.34
N LYS A 399 12.38 -20.47 -18.77
CA LYS A 399 11.55 -20.53 -19.98
C LYS A 399 10.62 -21.76 -20.05
N ASN A 400 10.24 -22.32 -18.89
CA ASN A 400 9.39 -23.49 -18.73
C ASN A 400 9.93 -24.79 -19.38
N SER A 401 11.23 -24.89 -19.61
CA SER A 401 11.80 -26.09 -20.26
C SER A 401 13.27 -26.36 -19.92
N GLU A 402 14.05 -25.34 -19.59
CA GLU A 402 15.45 -25.49 -19.23
C GLU A 402 15.61 -25.52 -17.71
N GLU A 403 16.12 -26.61 -17.16
CA GLU A 403 16.39 -26.70 -15.73
C GLU A 403 17.82 -26.29 -15.41
N ILE A 404 17.97 -25.36 -14.47
CA ILE A 404 19.26 -24.93 -13.97
C ILE A 404 19.30 -25.11 -12.46
N THR A 405 20.45 -25.54 -11.96
CA THR A 405 20.70 -25.69 -10.54
C THR A 405 21.64 -24.59 -10.07
N ILE A 406 21.26 -23.90 -9.00
CA ILE A 406 22.08 -22.86 -8.38
C ILE A 406 22.44 -23.24 -6.95
N ALA A 407 23.71 -23.11 -6.60
CA ALA A 407 24.14 -23.26 -5.22
C ALA A 407 23.58 -22.11 -4.37
N ASN A 408 23.03 -22.42 -3.20
CA ASN A 408 22.51 -21.41 -2.30
C ASN A 408 22.50 -21.89 -0.84
N HIS A 409 22.72 -20.93 0.06
CA HIS A 409 22.59 -21.13 1.49
C HIS A 409 21.22 -20.69 1.99
N LEU A 410 20.67 -19.59 1.45
CA LEU A 410 19.38 -19.02 1.87
C LEU A 410 18.45 -18.77 0.68
N VAL A 411 17.14 -18.80 0.92
CA VAL A 411 16.09 -18.44 -0.04
C VAL A 411 15.17 -17.41 0.59
N TYR A 412 14.99 -16.26 -0.04
CA TYR A 412 14.00 -15.25 0.34
C TYR A 412 12.86 -15.19 -0.68
N VAL A 413 11.64 -15.45 -0.23
CA VAL A 413 10.44 -15.49 -1.09
C VAL A 413 9.62 -14.22 -0.91
N PHE A 414 9.57 -13.42 -1.98
CA PHE A 414 8.77 -12.20 -2.10
C PHE A 414 7.81 -12.27 -3.29
N ALA A 415 7.05 -13.37 -3.36
CA ALA A 415 6.08 -13.66 -4.43
C ALA A 415 4.71 -12.94 -4.28
N GLY A 416 4.61 -12.02 -3.32
CA GLY A 416 3.37 -11.35 -2.92
C GLY A 416 2.70 -12.03 -1.72
N GLY A 417 1.54 -11.51 -1.32
CA GLY A 417 0.70 -12.08 -0.28
C GLY A 417 -0.56 -12.71 -0.86
N GLU A 418 -1.14 -13.64 -0.12
CA GLU A 418 -2.52 -14.08 -0.34
C GLU A 418 -3.47 -13.07 0.30
N LEU A 419 -4.43 -12.58 -0.50
CA LEU A 419 -5.51 -11.78 0.04
C LEU A 419 -6.33 -12.65 1.00
N PRO A 420 -6.81 -12.12 2.13
CA PRO A 420 -7.63 -12.89 3.08
C PRO A 420 -9.05 -13.18 2.56
N THR A 421 -9.29 -13.14 1.24
CA THR A 421 -10.60 -13.32 0.59
C THR A 421 -11.30 -14.57 1.08
N ARG A 422 -10.61 -15.73 1.06
CA ARG A 422 -11.18 -17.00 1.53
C ARG A 422 -11.61 -16.96 3.00
N PHE A 423 -10.84 -16.28 3.84
CA PHE A 423 -11.17 -16.13 5.26
C PHE A 423 -12.39 -15.23 5.43
N LEU A 424 -12.46 -14.11 4.71
CA LEU A 424 -13.61 -13.19 4.74
C LEU A 424 -14.89 -13.88 4.22
N GLU A 425 -14.80 -14.65 3.13
CA GLU A 425 -15.91 -15.43 2.58
C GLU A 425 -16.39 -16.51 3.56
N LYS A 426 -15.47 -17.21 4.24
CA LYS A 426 -15.80 -18.20 5.28
C LYS A 426 -16.60 -17.58 6.44
N ILE A 427 -16.33 -16.32 6.79
CA ILE A 427 -17.09 -15.58 7.82
C ILE A 427 -18.48 -15.13 7.30
N GLY A 428 -18.71 -15.19 5.98
CA GLY A 428 -19.93 -14.72 5.34
C GLY A 428 -19.87 -13.27 4.86
N ILE A 429 -18.68 -12.65 4.82
CA ILE A 429 -18.51 -11.32 4.25
C ILE A 429 -18.60 -11.41 2.73
N THR A 430 -19.48 -10.60 2.13
CA THR A 430 -19.63 -10.54 0.68
C THR A 430 -18.42 -9.86 0.05
N ILE A 431 -17.74 -10.57 -0.85
CA ILE A 431 -16.67 -10.03 -1.69
C ILE A 431 -17.25 -9.68 -3.05
N THR A 432 -17.00 -8.45 -3.50
CA THR A 432 -17.38 -7.99 -4.84
C THR A 432 -16.14 -7.70 -5.65
N LYS A 433 -16.19 -8.08 -6.94
CA LYS A 433 -15.15 -7.76 -7.89
C LYS A 433 -15.53 -6.47 -8.62
N LYS A 434 -14.85 -5.38 -8.30
CA LYS A 434 -15.14 -4.04 -8.84
C LYS A 434 -14.33 -3.79 -10.12
N PHE A 435 -14.98 -3.34 -11.17
CA PHE A 435 -14.37 -3.05 -12.47
C PHE A 435 -14.48 -1.55 -12.78
N GLY A 436 -13.48 -0.77 -12.37
CA GLY A 436 -13.46 0.67 -12.64
C GLY A 436 -14.57 1.44 -11.93
N GLU A 437 -14.84 1.10 -10.67
CA GLU A 437 -15.81 1.84 -9.85
C GLU A 437 -15.12 2.96 -9.07
N ALA A 438 -15.79 4.12 -8.96
CA ALA A 438 -15.34 5.22 -8.12
C ALA A 438 -15.55 4.87 -6.63
N VAL A 439 -14.45 4.82 -5.87
CA VAL A 439 -14.46 4.72 -4.40
C VAL A 439 -14.72 6.10 -3.78
N LEU A 440 -14.09 7.14 -4.34
CA LEU A 440 -14.37 8.53 -4.01
C LEU A 440 -14.71 9.27 -5.29
N LYS A 441 -15.92 9.83 -5.33
CA LYS A 441 -16.44 10.53 -6.50
C LYS A 441 -16.15 12.03 -6.38
N GLY A 442 -15.56 12.59 -7.43
CA GLY A 442 -15.44 14.02 -7.63
C GLY A 442 -16.80 14.71 -7.80
N ARG A 443 -16.79 16.04 -7.90
CA ARG A 443 -18.02 16.84 -8.05
C ARG A 443 -18.64 16.70 -9.43
#